data_AF-A0A7Z7AV53-F1
#
_entry.id   AF-A0A7Z7AV53-F1
#
_cell.length_a   1.000
_cell.length_b   1.000
_cell.length_c   1.000
_cell.angle_alpha   90.00
_cell.angle_beta   90.00
_cell.angle_gamma   90.00
#
_symmetry.space_group_name_H-M   'P 1'
#
loop_
_entity.id
_entity.type
_entity.pdbx_description
1 polymer ?
#
loop_
_entity_poly.entity_id
_entity_poly.type
_entity_poly.pdbx_seq_one_letter_code
_entity_poly.pdbx_strand_id
1 'polypeptide(L)'
;MTGRLPTGRYAIIGDLSAGKTLLMTAIAYHDHLKGIPIYSNYDLNFPHTRINKVEDLDKMHSGTLVMDEAWYTFDSRNFGTNKNKEGSYIFSKLAKRNMNAYLNMQSMDLIDGRYRDRMMAILIVETLKDKNDNPILMKVDTLKKDKWGVFSLSPSQILIEPSPVLGLYDTCEVIDSLI
;
A
#
# COMPACT_ATOMS: atom_id res chain seq x y z
N MET A 1 0.63 10.74 -28.65
CA MET A 1 -0.29 9.99 -27.77
C MET A 1 0.45 9.73 -26.47
N THR A 2 0.12 10.45 -25.40
CA THR A 2 0.66 10.19 -24.05
C THR A 2 0.03 8.88 -23.54
N GLY A 3 0.77 7.79 -23.67
CA GLY A 3 0.32 6.45 -23.27
C GLY A 3 -0.01 6.41 -21.78
N ARG A 4 -1.14 5.77 -21.44
CA ARG A 4 -1.54 5.52 -20.06
C ARG A 4 -0.49 4.63 -19.39
N LEU A 5 0.13 5.13 -18.32
CA LEU A 5 1.05 4.31 -17.53
C LEU A 5 0.25 3.16 -16.89
N PRO A 6 0.77 1.92 -16.89
CA PRO A 6 0.12 0.82 -16.19
C PRO A 6 0.07 1.15 -14.69
N THR A 7 -1.13 1.33 -14.18
CA THR A 7 -1.40 1.53 -12.75
C THR A 7 -1.61 0.20 -12.05
N GLY A 8 -1.01 0.01 -10.88
CA GLY A 8 -1.15 -1.18 -10.06
C GLY A 8 -1.86 -0.93 -8.73
N ARG A 9 -2.55 -1.96 -8.24
CA ARG A 9 -3.13 -2.02 -6.89
C ARG A 9 -2.52 -3.20 -6.17
N TYR A 10 -1.80 -2.93 -5.10
CA TYR A 10 -0.96 -3.90 -4.41
C TYR A 10 -1.38 -4.01 -2.95
N ALA A 11 -1.52 -5.24 -2.48
CA ALA A 11 -1.55 -5.51 -1.05
C ALA A 11 -0.14 -5.79 -0.56
N ILE A 12 0.24 -5.27 0.60
CA ILE A 12 1.49 -5.59 1.29
C ILE A 12 1.12 -6.36 2.56
N ILE A 13 1.52 -7.62 2.65
CA ILE A 13 1.20 -8.50 3.76
C ILE A 13 2.45 -9.12 4.38
N GLY A 14 2.27 -9.68 5.57
CA GLY A 14 3.32 -10.28 6.37
C GLY A 14 3.00 -10.16 7.85
N ASP A 15 3.79 -10.83 8.68
CA ASP A 15 3.61 -10.84 10.12
C ASP A 15 3.74 -9.44 10.75
N LEU A 16 3.28 -9.30 11.99
CA LEU A 16 3.50 -8.08 12.77
C LEU A 16 5.01 -7.78 12.80
N SER A 17 5.36 -6.50 12.58
CA SER A 17 6.76 -6.06 12.52
C SER A 17 7.64 -6.69 11.41
N ALA A 18 7.04 -7.30 10.38
CA ALA A 18 7.76 -7.86 9.24
C ALA A 18 8.39 -6.82 8.28
N GLY A 19 8.15 -5.52 8.50
CA GLY A 19 8.66 -4.44 7.64
C GLY A 19 7.68 -3.96 6.55
N LYS A 20 6.37 -4.19 6.73
CA LYS A 20 5.34 -3.77 5.76
C LYS A 20 5.32 -2.26 5.52
N THR A 21 5.24 -1.46 6.59
CA THR A 21 5.28 0.01 6.51
C THR A 21 6.61 0.49 5.94
N LEU A 22 7.73 -0.15 6.33
CA LEU A 22 9.06 0.15 5.79
C LEU A 22 9.14 -0.03 4.27
N LEU A 23 8.64 -1.16 3.74
CA LEU A 23 8.55 -1.39 2.29
C LEU A 23 7.68 -0.33 1.62
N MET A 24 6.51 -0.05 2.20
CA MET A 24 5.56 0.91 1.66
C MET A 24 6.16 2.32 1.60
N THR A 25 6.87 2.74 2.66
CA THR A 25 7.64 3.98 2.70
C THR A 25 8.76 4.00 1.68
N ALA A 26 9.47 2.88 1.47
CA ALA A 26 10.51 2.78 0.45
C ALA A 26 9.96 2.99 -0.98
N ILE A 27 8.80 2.40 -1.27
CA ILE A 27 8.09 2.58 -2.54
C ILE A 27 7.66 4.04 -2.72
N ALA A 28 7.02 4.62 -1.70
CA ALA A 28 6.59 6.02 -1.72
C ALA A 28 7.77 6.98 -1.92
N TYR A 29 8.89 6.75 -1.24
CA TYR A 29 10.07 7.58 -1.37
C TYR A 29 10.71 7.48 -2.76
N HIS A 30 10.82 6.27 -3.30
CA HIS A 30 11.29 6.08 -4.67
C HIS A 30 10.42 6.80 -5.72
N ASP A 31 9.10 6.76 -5.56
CA ASP A 31 8.18 7.47 -6.44
C ASP A 31 8.27 9.00 -6.24
N HIS A 32 8.44 9.46 -5.01
CA HIS A 32 8.71 10.87 -4.69
C HIS A 32 9.97 11.37 -5.41
N LEU A 33 11.06 10.61 -5.40
CA LEU A 33 12.30 10.95 -6.12
C LEU A 33 12.12 11.05 -7.64
N LYS A 34 11.07 10.44 -8.19
CA LYS A 34 10.67 10.58 -9.61
C LYS A 34 9.73 11.75 -9.88
N GLY A 35 9.42 12.55 -8.86
CA GLY A 35 8.46 13.65 -8.95
C GLY A 35 7.00 13.19 -8.98
N ILE A 36 6.71 11.95 -8.57
CA ILE A 36 5.35 11.42 -8.50
C ILE A 36 4.71 11.91 -7.19
N PRO A 37 3.51 12.52 -7.22
CA PRO A 37 2.80 12.93 -6.00
C PRO A 37 2.50 11.73 -5.09
N ILE A 38 2.76 11.89 -3.79
CA ILE A 38 2.52 10.87 -2.77
C ILE A 38 1.33 11.27 -1.91
N TYR A 39 0.44 10.31 -1.66
CA TYR A 39 -0.67 10.43 -0.72
C TYR A 39 -0.54 9.33 0.33
N SER A 40 -0.66 9.67 1.62
CA SER A 40 -0.52 8.70 2.71
C SER A 40 -1.53 8.95 3.83
N ASN A 41 -1.91 7.90 4.55
CA ASN A 41 -2.70 8.02 5.80
C ASN A 41 -1.83 7.96 7.07
N TYR A 42 -0.51 7.93 6.92
CA TYR A 42 0.51 7.91 7.97
C TYR A 42 1.62 8.93 7.61
N ASP A 43 2.43 9.32 8.59
CA ASP A 43 3.32 10.45 8.46
C ASP A 43 4.62 10.04 7.76
N LEU A 44 5.04 10.89 6.83
CA LEU A 44 6.24 10.70 6.04
C LEU A 44 7.12 11.93 6.18
N ASN A 45 8.40 11.72 6.46
CA ASN A 45 9.41 12.78 6.61
C ASN A 45 9.90 13.32 5.26
N PHE A 46 9.03 13.30 4.24
CA PHE A 46 9.24 13.88 2.92
C PHE A 46 7.90 14.36 2.34
N PRO A 47 7.91 15.22 1.30
CA PRO A 47 6.68 15.82 0.76
C PRO A 47 5.63 14.78 0.35
N HIS A 48 4.47 14.86 1.00
CA HIS A 48 3.30 14.03 0.74
C HIS A 48 2.02 14.81 1.06
N THR A 49 0.88 14.32 0.57
CA THR A 49 -0.45 14.83 0.93
C THR A 49 -1.10 13.86 1.90
N ARG A 50 -1.38 14.31 3.13
CA ARG A 50 -2.01 13.48 4.15
C ARG A 50 -3.50 13.25 3.83
N ILE A 51 -3.92 11.99 3.94
CA ILE A 51 -5.29 11.52 3.81
C ILE A 51 -5.83 11.29 5.22
N ASN A 52 -6.77 12.12 5.66
CA ASN A 52 -7.36 12.04 7.00
C ASN A 52 -8.81 11.55 6.98
N LYS A 53 -9.48 11.67 5.83
CA LYS A 53 -10.87 11.25 5.64
C LYS A 53 -11.05 10.52 4.31
N VAL A 54 -12.14 9.77 4.18
CA VAL A 54 -12.44 9.04 2.94
C VAL A 54 -12.65 9.99 1.76
N GLU A 55 -13.20 11.19 1.99
CA GLU A 55 -13.45 12.18 0.94
C GLU A 55 -12.16 12.76 0.35
N ASP A 56 -11.05 12.73 1.09
CA ASP A 56 -9.75 13.19 0.60
C ASP A 56 -9.24 12.29 -0.54
N LEU A 57 -9.63 11.02 -0.54
CA LEU A 57 -9.32 10.10 -1.63
C LEU A 57 -9.97 10.53 -2.95
N ASP A 58 -11.07 11.27 -2.91
CA ASP A 58 -11.74 11.73 -4.12
C ASP A 58 -11.04 12.93 -4.77
N LYS A 59 -10.23 13.66 -4.00
CA LYS A 59 -9.41 14.81 -4.44
C LYS A 59 -8.06 14.40 -5.04
N MET A 60 -7.69 13.13 -4.98
CA MET A 60 -6.43 12.67 -5.52
C MET A 60 -6.43 12.70 -7.05
N HIS A 61 -5.40 13.28 -7.64
CA HIS A 61 -5.24 13.43 -9.08
C HIS A 61 -3.86 12.92 -9.51
N SER A 62 -3.76 11.65 -9.90
CA SER A 62 -2.52 10.94 -10.27
C SER A 62 -1.47 10.86 -9.15
N GLY A 63 -0.67 9.79 -9.16
CA GLY A 63 0.39 9.59 -8.17
C GLY A 63 0.34 8.24 -7.48
N THR A 64 0.92 8.16 -6.29
CA THR A 64 1.00 6.93 -5.50
C THR A 64 0.29 7.14 -4.17
N LEU A 65 -0.71 6.30 -3.91
CA LEU A 65 -1.37 6.19 -2.62
C LEU A 65 -0.69 5.08 -1.81
N VAL A 66 -0.31 5.38 -0.58
CA VAL A 66 0.13 4.41 0.42
C VAL A 66 -0.81 4.45 1.61
N MET A 67 -1.31 3.30 2.06
CA MET A 67 -2.16 3.23 3.25
C MET A 67 -1.67 2.18 4.22
N ASP A 68 -1.24 2.63 5.40
CA ASP A 68 -0.92 1.79 6.54
C ASP A 68 -2.21 1.31 7.20
N GLU A 69 -2.22 0.08 7.64
CA GLU A 69 -3.33 -0.62 8.29
C GLU A 69 -4.68 -0.38 7.58
N ALA A 70 -4.68 -0.51 6.24
CA ALA A 70 -5.80 -0.12 5.39
C ALA A 70 -7.13 -0.85 5.73
N TRP A 71 -7.05 -1.97 6.44
CA TRP A 71 -8.20 -2.71 6.96
C TRP A 71 -9.05 -1.91 7.95
N TYR A 72 -8.51 -0.92 8.67
CA TYR A 72 -9.32 -0.02 9.50
C TYR A 72 -10.29 0.82 8.68
N THR A 73 -9.92 1.16 7.45
CA THR A 73 -10.76 1.94 6.54
C THR A 73 -11.71 1.06 5.73
N PHE A 74 -11.26 -0.13 5.33
CA PHE A 74 -11.98 -1.03 4.41
C PHE A 74 -12.41 -2.35 5.07
N ASP A 75 -12.72 -2.32 6.37
CA ASP A 75 -13.02 -3.50 7.18
C ASP A 75 -14.13 -4.35 6.56
N SER A 76 -13.85 -5.66 6.41
CA SER A 76 -14.76 -6.65 5.86
C SER A 76 -16.05 -6.82 6.67
N ARG A 77 -16.04 -6.48 7.96
CA ARG A 77 -17.19 -6.61 8.88
C ARG A 77 -18.21 -5.48 8.74
N ASN A 78 -17.83 -4.35 8.16
CA ASN A 78 -18.72 -3.21 7.89
C ASN A 78 -19.34 -3.26 6.48
N PHE A 79 -19.48 -4.47 5.92
CA PHE A 79 -20.04 -4.72 4.59
C PHE A 79 -21.44 -4.09 4.46
N GLY A 80 -21.62 -3.19 3.49
CA GLY A 80 -22.91 -2.57 3.18
C GLY A 80 -23.11 -1.13 3.67
N THR A 81 -22.24 -0.61 4.54
CA THR A 81 -22.23 0.81 4.92
C THR A 81 -21.87 1.71 3.74
N ASN A 82 -22.33 2.98 3.75
CA ASN A 82 -22.04 3.93 2.67
C ASN A 82 -20.53 4.13 2.45
N LYS A 83 -19.74 4.13 3.54
CA LYS A 83 -18.27 4.21 3.52
C LYS A 83 -17.62 3.12 2.65
N ASN A 84 -18.03 1.86 2.82
CA ASN A 84 -17.46 0.75 2.04
C ASN A 84 -17.86 0.79 0.56
N LYS A 85 -19.04 1.35 0.23
CA LYS A 85 -19.46 1.56 -1.17
C LYS A 85 -18.63 2.68 -1.82
N GLU A 86 -18.39 3.77 -1.11
CA GLU A 86 -17.61 4.92 -1.57
C GLU A 86 -16.14 4.57 -1.77
N GLY A 87 -15.49 3.91 -0.81
CA GLY A 87 -14.11 3.44 -0.97
C GLY A 87 -13.95 2.50 -2.16
N SER A 88 -14.88 1.55 -2.35
CA SER A 88 -14.88 0.62 -3.48
C SER A 88 -15.00 1.38 -4.81
N TYR A 89 -15.80 2.45 -4.85
CA TYR A 89 -15.94 3.31 -6.03
C TYR A 89 -14.66 4.11 -6.29
N ILE A 90 -14.03 4.68 -5.27
CA ILE A 90 -12.73 5.36 -5.36
C ILE A 90 -11.66 4.41 -5.93
N PHE A 91 -11.55 3.17 -5.44
CA PHE A 91 -10.58 2.19 -5.95
C PHE A 91 -10.80 1.79 -7.41
N SER A 92 -12.04 1.89 -7.90
CA SER A 92 -12.36 1.69 -9.31
C SER A 92 -11.89 2.86 -10.20
N LYS A 93 -11.79 4.07 -9.63
CA LYS A 93 -11.32 5.27 -10.33
C LYS A 93 -9.80 5.40 -10.34
N LEU A 94 -9.06 4.79 -9.40
CA LEU A 94 -7.59 4.92 -9.32
C LEU A 94 -6.90 4.65 -10.65
N ALA A 95 -7.30 3.58 -11.34
CA ALA A 95 -6.75 3.27 -12.66
C ALA A 95 -7.05 4.37 -13.69
N LYS A 96 -8.23 4.99 -13.65
CA LYS A 96 -8.61 6.11 -14.55
C LYS A 96 -7.85 7.40 -14.22
N ARG A 97 -7.37 7.52 -12.98
CA ARG A 97 -6.61 8.66 -12.46
C ARG A 97 -5.10 8.49 -12.58
N ASN A 98 -4.59 7.44 -13.24
CA ASN A 98 -3.17 7.11 -13.30
C ASN A 98 -2.53 7.01 -11.89
N MET A 99 -3.21 6.31 -10.97
CA MET A 99 -2.76 6.13 -9.60
C MET A 99 -2.34 4.70 -9.30
N ASN A 100 -1.16 4.55 -8.67
CA ASN A 100 -0.80 3.33 -7.97
C ASN A 100 -1.34 3.36 -6.54
N ALA A 101 -1.71 2.21 -6.00
CA ALA A 101 -2.09 2.09 -4.61
C ALA A 101 -1.39 0.90 -3.95
N TYR A 102 -0.80 1.14 -2.79
CA TYR A 102 -0.17 0.15 -1.93
C TYR A 102 -0.87 0.19 -0.58
N LEU A 103 -1.51 -0.91 -0.23
CA LEU A 103 -2.26 -1.04 1.01
C LEU A 103 -1.56 -2.10 1.84
N ASN A 104 -1.08 -1.76 3.02
CA ASN A 104 -0.59 -2.78 3.91
C ASN A 104 -1.71 -3.31 4.82
N MET A 105 -1.60 -4.57 5.21
CA MET A 105 -2.48 -5.24 6.16
C MET A 105 -1.82 -6.52 6.68
N GLN A 106 -2.30 -7.06 7.79
CA GLN A 106 -1.78 -8.34 8.31
C GLN A 106 -2.17 -9.51 7.40
N SER A 107 -3.43 -9.53 6.95
CA SER A 107 -3.94 -10.55 6.05
C SER A 107 -5.04 -9.99 5.16
N MET A 108 -5.22 -10.62 3.99
CA MET A 108 -6.16 -10.17 2.96
C MET A 108 -7.63 -10.34 3.36
N ASP A 109 -7.96 -11.28 4.23
CA ASP A 109 -9.33 -11.53 4.70
C ASP A 109 -9.92 -10.41 5.56
N LEU A 110 -9.06 -9.52 6.09
CA LEU A 110 -9.47 -8.35 6.86
C LEU A 110 -10.17 -7.28 6.01
N ILE A 111 -9.94 -7.27 4.70
CA ILE A 111 -10.57 -6.31 3.78
C ILE A 111 -11.75 -6.92 3.02
N ASP A 112 -12.76 -6.09 2.75
CA ASP A 112 -13.93 -6.47 1.97
C ASP A 112 -13.54 -7.11 0.61
N GLY A 113 -14.26 -8.17 0.24
CA GLY A 113 -13.99 -8.98 -0.96
C GLY A 113 -13.88 -8.15 -2.25
N ARG A 114 -14.63 -7.05 -2.37
CA ARG A 114 -14.57 -6.15 -3.53
C ARG A 114 -13.23 -5.42 -3.65
N TYR A 115 -12.51 -5.20 -2.56
CA TYR A 115 -11.16 -4.63 -2.60
C TYR A 115 -10.15 -5.71 -2.97
N ARG A 116 -10.25 -6.90 -2.34
CA ARG A 116 -9.43 -8.07 -2.71
C ARG A 116 -9.53 -8.40 -4.20
N ASP A 117 -10.74 -8.32 -4.75
CA ASP A 117 -10.97 -8.60 -6.16
C ASP A 117 -10.24 -7.64 -7.09
N ARG A 118 -9.99 -6.41 -6.64
CA ARG A 118 -9.33 -5.35 -7.40
C ARG A 118 -7.82 -5.30 -7.21
N MET A 119 -7.27 -6.04 -6.25
CA MET A 119 -5.82 -6.16 -6.09
C MET A 119 -5.23 -6.94 -7.26
N MET A 120 -4.10 -6.46 -7.77
CA MET A 120 -3.40 -7.04 -8.91
C MET A 120 -2.22 -7.91 -8.48
N ALA A 121 -1.64 -7.62 -7.31
CA ALA A 121 -0.60 -8.43 -6.73
C ALA A 121 -0.59 -8.28 -5.20
N ILE A 122 0.02 -9.26 -4.55
CA ILE A 122 0.32 -9.28 -3.13
C ILE A 122 1.84 -9.28 -3.00
N LEU A 123 2.37 -8.36 -2.20
CA LEU A 123 3.77 -8.27 -1.82
C LEU A 123 3.89 -8.86 -0.42
N ILE A 124 4.67 -9.92 -0.27
CA ILE A 124 4.92 -10.58 1.01
C ILE A 124 6.31 -10.18 1.46
N VAL A 125 6.40 -9.56 2.64
CA VAL A 125 7.64 -8.98 3.14
C VAL A 125 8.24 -9.83 4.24
N GLU A 126 9.54 -10.04 4.14
CA GLU A 126 10.37 -10.59 5.20
C GLU A 126 11.58 -9.66 5.41
N THR A 127 11.82 -9.24 6.65
CA THR A 127 12.98 -8.39 6.99
C THR A 127 14.02 -9.21 7.73
N LEU A 128 15.20 -9.34 7.14
CA LEU A 128 16.37 -9.89 7.81
C LEU A 128 17.00 -8.82 8.70
N LYS A 129 17.32 -9.21 9.93
CA LYS A 129 17.88 -8.34 10.95
C LYS A 129 19.26 -8.80 11.43
N ASP A 130 20.05 -7.88 11.95
CA ASP A 130 21.34 -8.16 12.57
C ASP A 130 21.18 -8.68 14.00
N LYS A 131 22.30 -8.89 14.70
CA LYS A 131 22.32 -9.34 16.09
C LYS A 131 21.72 -8.34 17.09
N ASN A 132 21.59 -7.08 16.68
CA ASN A 132 21.05 -5.97 17.47
C ASN A 132 19.60 -5.62 17.06
N ASP A 133 18.93 -6.50 16.29
CA ASP A 133 17.58 -6.29 15.76
C ASP A 133 17.46 -5.15 14.73
N ASN A 134 18.59 -4.64 14.19
CA ASN A 134 18.56 -3.66 13.12
C ASN A 134 18.24 -4.35 11.79
N PRO A 135 17.33 -3.80 10.96
CA PRO A 135 17.01 -4.37 9.67
C PRO A 135 18.19 -4.19 8.69
N ILE A 136 18.65 -5.27 8.08
CA ILE A 136 19.77 -5.29 7.11
C ILE A 136 19.26 -5.43 5.68
N LEU A 137 18.23 -6.24 5.46
CA LEU A 137 17.75 -6.56 4.12
C LEU A 137 16.26 -6.90 4.16
N MET A 138 15.48 -6.30 3.27
CA MET A 138 14.10 -6.71 3.03
C MET A 138 14.04 -7.60 1.80
N LYS A 139 13.40 -8.75 1.95
CA LYS A 139 12.99 -9.64 0.85
C LYS A 139 11.52 -9.43 0.59
N VAL A 140 11.18 -9.29 -0.68
CA VAL A 140 9.79 -9.13 -1.10
C VAL A 140 9.47 -10.16 -2.17
N ASP A 141 8.62 -11.11 -1.79
CA ASP A 141 8.01 -12.05 -2.71
C ASP A 141 6.74 -11.43 -3.28
N THR A 142 6.45 -11.73 -4.55
CA THR A 142 5.28 -11.17 -5.24
C THR A 142 4.37 -12.28 -5.71
N LEU A 143 3.13 -12.30 -5.24
CA LEU A 143 2.06 -13.09 -5.85
C LEU A 143 1.32 -12.21 -6.86
N LYS A 144 1.28 -12.61 -8.13
CA LYS A 144 0.55 -11.86 -9.17
C LYS A 144 -0.80 -12.51 -9.42
N LYS A 145 -1.83 -11.67 -9.56
CA LYS A 145 -3.17 -12.11 -9.90
C LYS A 145 -3.31 -12.24 -11.42
N ASP A 146 -3.80 -13.38 -11.88
CA ASP A 146 -4.15 -13.56 -13.28
C ASP A 146 -5.57 -13.02 -13.59
N LYS A 147 -5.99 -13.12 -14.86
CA LYS A 147 -7.31 -12.66 -15.30
C LYS A 147 -8.49 -13.45 -14.71
N TRP A 148 -8.24 -14.63 -14.15
CA TRP A 148 -9.23 -15.50 -13.51
C TRP A 148 -9.29 -15.28 -12.01
N GLY A 149 -8.40 -14.43 -11.49
CA GLY A 149 -8.32 -14.09 -10.09
C GLY A 149 -7.45 -15.03 -9.26
N VAL A 150 -6.71 -15.93 -9.89
CA VAL A 150 -5.77 -16.84 -9.22
C VAL A 150 -4.46 -16.11 -8.97
N PHE A 151 -3.95 -16.22 -7.76
CA PHE A 151 -2.63 -15.69 -7.39
C PHE A 151 -1.56 -16.76 -7.60
N SER A 152 -0.48 -16.41 -8.31
CA SER A 152 0.68 -17.27 -8.51
C SER A 152 1.96 -16.55 -8.10
N LEU A 153 2.89 -17.31 -7.50
CA LEU A 153 4.18 -16.77 -7.08
C LEU A 153 5.00 -16.36 -8.31
N SER A 154 5.46 -15.11 -8.31
CA SER A 154 6.44 -14.61 -9.27
C SER A 154 7.81 -15.21 -8.89
N PRO A 155 8.56 -15.78 -9.85
CA PRO A 155 9.87 -16.38 -9.55
C PRO A 155 10.94 -15.35 -9.16
N SER A 156 10.69 -14.07 -9.44
CA SER A 156 11.56 -12.95 -9.07
C SER A 156 11.29 -12.49 -7.64
N GLN A 157 12.33 -12.47 -6.81
CA GLN A 157 12.32 -11.82 -5.50
C GLN A 157 12.95 -10.42 -5.62
N ILE A 158 12.36 -9.44 -4.94
CA ILE A 158 12.92 -8.09 -4.86
C ILE A 158 13.69 -7.99 -3.53
N LEU A 159 14.90 -7.48 -3.62
CA LEU A 159 15.76 -7.22 -2.46
C LEU A 159 15.92 -5.71 -2.28
N ILE A 160 15.70 -5.23 -1.07
CA ILE A 160 15.75 -3.80 -0.75
C ILE A 160 16.63 -3.61 0.48
N GLU A 161 17.59 -2.70 0.39
CA GLU A 161 18.33 -2.22 1.54
C GLU A 161 17.45 -1.22 2.33
N PRO A 162 17.13 -1.49 3.61
CA PRO A 162 16.23 -0.67 4.40
C PRO A 162 16.91 0.60 4.94
N SER A 163 18.23 0.64 5.08
CA SER A 163 18.99 1.74 5.70
C SER A 163 18.57 3.14 5.21
N PRO A 164 18.37 3.39 3.89
CA PRO A 164 18.01 4.70 3.38
C PRO A 164 16.60 5.20 3.76
N VAL A 165 15.73 4.31 4.25
CA VAL A 165 14.28 4.59 4.44
C VAL A 165 13.84 4.53 5.91
N LEU A 166 14.68 4.06 6.83
CA LEU A 166 14.33 3.90 8.25
C LEU A 166 13.92 5.20 8.95
N GLY A 167 14.49 6.33 8.54
CA GLY A 167 14.18 7.64 9.12
C GLY A 167 13.08 8.41 8.37
N LEU A 168 12.40 7.80 7.40
CA LEU A 168 11.48 8.51 6.51
C LEU A 168 10.01 8.45 6.95
N TYR A 169 9.71 7.84 8.09
CA TYR A 169 8.36 7.76 8.65
C TYR A 169 8.41 7.69 10.17
N ASP A 170 7.30 8.02 10.83
CA ASP A 170 7.15 7.84 12.27
C ASP A 170 6.78 6.38 12.59
N THR A 171 7.67 5.68 13.28
CA THR A 171 7.46 4.28 13.70
C THR A 171 6.47 4.13 14.86
N CYS A 172 6.16 5.22 15.56
CA CYS A 172 5.35 5.21 16.78
C CYS A 172 3.94 5.75 16.58
N GLU A 173 3.58 6.14 15.35
CA GLU A 173 2.27 6.69 15.04
C GLU A 173 1.15 5.64 15.20
N VAL A 174 0.06 6.05 15.84
CA VAL A 174 -1.16 5.24 15.94
C VAL A 174 -2.07 5.60 14.78
N ILE A 175 -2.44 4.61 13.95
CA ILE A 175 -3.29 4.81 12.78
C ILE A 175 -4.76 4.58 13.16
N ASP A 176 -5.56 5.64 13.06
CA ASP A 176 -7.00 5.56 13.24
C ASP A 176 -7.72 5.31 11.90
N SER A 177 -8.94 4.77 11.98
CA SER A 177 -9.81 4.65 10.80
C SER A 177 -10.13 6.02 10.21
N LEU A 178 -10.11 6.15 8.87
CA LEU A 178 -10.56 7.38 8.23
C LEU A 178 -12.03 7.65 8.58
N ILE A 179 -12.26 8.83 9.17
CA ILE A 179 -13.58 9.29 9.63
C ILE A 179 -14.43 9.71 8.44
#